data_AF-A0AAV0MSK7-F1
#
_entry.id   AF-A0AAV0MSK7-F1
#
_cell.length_a   1.000
_cell.length_b   1.000
_cell.length_c   1.000
_cell.angle_alpha   90.00
_cell.angle_beta   90.00
_cell.angle_gamma   90.00
#
_symmetry.space_group_name_H-M   'P 1'
#
loop_
_entity.id
_entity.type
_entity.pdbx_description
1 polymer ?
#
loop_
_entity_poly.entity_id
_entity_poly.type
_entity_poly.pdbx_seq_one_letter_code
_entity_poly.pdbx_strand_id
1 'polypeptide(L)'
;MLAYQCHVAPDDLKLSTGTCSKIVLRNHNLGMEEFRFLLKTIISSGVGEETYCPANILETDDVVFSTLDTLFATSGISPSQIDILVTTVSLFAPSPSISSRIANRYRMKEGVKSFSLAGMGCRVVQGGNDEDLVVNCVLFRYCIGSLYVIYIYVVM
;
A
#
# COMPACT_ATOMS: atom_id res chain seq x y z
N MET A 1 -1.60 17.33 17.12
CA MET A 1 -0.37 17.02 16.38
C MET A 1 -0.68 15.88 15.44
N LEU A 2 -0.41 16.07 14.16
CA LEU A 2 -0.65 15.13 13.06
C LEU A 2 0.72 14.65 12.58
N ALA A 3 0.91 13.35 12.44
CA ALA A 3 2.15 12.79 11.90
C ALA A 3 1.81 11.99 10.64
N TYR A 4 2.61 12.11 9.59
CA TYR A 4 2.41 11.38 8.34
C TYR A 4 3.76 10.82 7.88
N GLN A 5 3.73 9.66 7.23
CA GLN A 5 4.86 9.03 6.60
C GLN A 5 4.42 8.41 5.27
N CYS A 6 5.18 8.69 4.22
CA CYS A 6 5.01 8.10 2.91
C CYS A 6 6.25 7.26 2.60
N HIS A 7 6.06 6.11 1.96
CA HIS A 7 7.13 5.28 1.42
C HIS A 7 6.87 5.07 -0.07
N VAL A 8 7.85 5.49 -0.87
CA VAL A 8 7.92 5.22 -2.31
C VAL A 8 8.84 4.01 -2.50
N ALA A 9 8.41 3.09 -3.35
CA ALA A 9 9.19 1.89 -3.65
C ALA A 9 10.59 2.27 -4.21
N PRO A 10 11.62 1.48 -3.89
CA PRO A 10 12.96 1.68 -4.43
C PRO A 10 13.03 1.43 -5.95
N ASP A 11 13.98 2.09 -6.61
CA ASP A 11 14.18 2.07 -8.08
C ASP A 11 14.44 0.66 -8.65
N ASP A 12 14.83 -0.30 -7.82
CA ASP A 12 15.01 -1.71 -8.22
C ASP A 12 13.69 -2.44 -8.51
N LEU A 13 12.58 -1.95 -7.95
CA LEU A 13 11.23 -2.44 -8.22
C LEU A 13 10.54 -1.71 -9.39
N LYS A 14 11.25 -0.77 -10.03
CA LYS A 14 10.76 0.00 -11.17
C LYS A 14 10.65 -0.86 -12.41
N LEU A 15 9.48 -0.86 -13.02
CA LEU A 15 9.17 -1.63 -14.21
C LEU A 15 9.41 -0.81 -15.46
N SER A 16 10.47 -1.17 -16.18
CA SER A 16 10.64 -0.69 -17.56
C SER A 16 9.61 -1.30 -18.50
N THR A 17 9.28 -0.63 -19.61
CA THR A 17 8.44 -1.19 -20.68
C THR A 17 8.97 -2.54 -21.17
N GLY A 18 10.30 -2.70 -21.21
CA GLY A 18 10.96 -3.94 -21.58
C GLY A 18 10.71 -5.07 -20.58
N THR A 19 10.69 -4.76 -19.28
CA THR A 19 10.37 -5.72 -18.21
C THR A 19 8.91 -6.12 -18.28
N CYS A 20 7.99 -5.16 -18.41
CA CYS A 20 6.55 -5.43 -18.60
C CYS A 20 6.29 -6.36 -19.79
N SER A 21 6.91 -6.07 -20.93
CA SER A 21 6.78 -6.88 -22.14
C SER A 21 7.26 -8.32 -21.91
N LYS A 22 8.38 -8.52 -21.20
CA LYS A 22 8.87 -9.85 -20.84
C LYS A 22 7.91 -10.60 -19.90
N ILE A 23 7.29 -9.90 -18.94
CA ILE A 23 6.31 -10.51 -18.02
C ILE A 23 5.08 -10.98 -18.80
N VAL A 24 4.53 -10.14 -19.69
CA VAL A 24 3.37 -10.51 -20.51
C VAL A 24 3.71 -11.69 -21.42
N LEU A 25 4.88 -11.67 -22.06
CA LEU A 25 5.33 -12.73 -22.97
C LEU A 25 5.59 -14.07 -22.28
N ARG A 26 5.70 -14.13 -20.94
CA ARG A 26 5.76 -15.40 -20.19
C ARG A 26 4.43 -16.15 -20.22
N ASN A 27 3.33 -15.49 -20.58
CA ASN A 27 2.01 -16.11 -20.55
C ASN A 27 1.68 -16.75 -21.90
N HIS A 28 1.85 -18.06 -22.00
CA HIS A 28 1.58 -18.83 -23.22
C HIS A 28 0.09 -18.96 -23.56
N ASN A 29 -0.80 -18.53 -22.66
CA ASN A 29 -2.25 -18.60 -22.85
C ASN A 29 -2.83 -17.33 -23.52
N LEU A 30 -2.00 -16.30 -23.76
CA LEU A 30 -2.41 -15.10 -24.48
C LEU A 30 -2.28 -15.32 -25.98
N GLY A 31 -3.39 -15.21 -26.72
CA GLY A 31 -3.37 -15.15 -28.17
C GLY A 31 -2.80 -13.82 -28.68
N MET A 32 -2.54 -13.75 -29.98
CA MET A 32 -1.94 -12.56 -30.62
C MET A 32 -2.83 -11.32 -30.53
N GLU A 33 -4.16 -11.47 -30.59
CA GLU A 33 -5.09 -10.34 -30.50
C GLU A 33 -5.22 -9.82 -29.06
N GLU A 34 -5.22 -10.71 -28.07
CA GLU A 34 -5.22 -10.37 -26.65
C GLU A 34 -3.93 -9.66 -26.26
N PHE A 35 -2.79 -10.14 -26.77
CA PHE A 35 -1.49 -9.49 -26.56
C PHE A 35 -1.45 -8.09 -27.18
N ARG A 36 -1.96 -7.93 -28.40
CA ARG A 36 -2.06 -6.64 -29.09
C ARG A 36 -2.97 -5.67 -28.33
N PHE A 37 -4.11 -6.15 -27.82
CA PHE A 37 -4.99 -5.36 -26.98
C PHE A 37 -4.29 -4.91 -25.70
N LEU A 38 -3.64 -5.82 -24.98
CA LEU A 38 -2.95 -5.52 -23.73
C LEU A 38 -1.82 -4.49 -23.92
N LEU A 39 -0.99 -4.66 -24.95
CA LEU A 39 0.05 -3.69 -25.29
C LEU A 39 -0.53 -2.32 -25.62
N LYS A 40 -1.62 -2.27 -26.40
CA LYS A 40 -2.29 -1.01 -26.74
C LYS A 40 -2.84 -0.34 -25.48
N THR A 41 -3.44 -1.10 -24.57
CA THR A 41 -3.93 -0.59 -23.28
C THR A 41 -2.80 -0.02 -22.44
N ILE A 42 -1.68 -0.74 -22.27
CA ILE A 42 -0.51 -0.29 -21.51
C ILE A 42 0.07 1.01 -22.07
N ILE A 43 0.23 1.11 -23.39
CA ILE A 43 0.75 2.33 -24.03
C ILE A 43 -0.25 3.49 -23.90
N SER A 44 -1.56 3.21 -23.94
CA SER A 44 -2.61 4.22 -23.87
C SER A 44 -2.97 4.68 -22.45
N SER A 45 -2.62 3.91 -21.41
CA SER A 45 -2.96 4.24 -20.02
C SER A 45 -2.09 5.35 -19.44
N GLY A 46 -0.98 5.72 -20.12
CA GLY A 46 -0.06 6.73 -19.60
C GLY A 46 0.85 6.21 -18.48
N VAL A 47 0.83 4.90 -18.24
CA VAL A 47 1.72 4.19 -17.31
C VAL A 47 3.15 4.35 -17.85
N GLY A 48 3.92 5.20 -17.18
CA GLY A 48 5.28 5.55 -17.58
C GLY A 48 6.31 4.52 -17.14
N GLU A 49 7.59 4.81 -17.40
CA GLU A 49 8.72 4.04 -16.88
C GLU A 49 8.87 4.17 -15.35
N GLU A 50 8.10 5.06 -14.72
CA GLU A 50 8.07 5.31 -13.26
C GLU A 50 7.20 4.32 -12.48
N THR A 51 6.56 3.34 -13.14
CA THR A 51 5.68 2.42 -12.43
C THR A 51 6.45 1.35 -11.67
N TYR A 52 6.04 1.06 -10.44
CA TYR A 52 6.65 0.05 -9.58
C TYR A 52 5.77 -1.18 -9.46
N CYS A 53 6.37 -2.36 -9.39
CA CYS A 53 5.65 -3.59 -9.08
C CYS A 53 6.42 -4.39 -8.03
N PRO A 54 5.76 -4.76 -6.92
CA PRO A 54 6.40 -5.55 -5.89
C PRO A 54 6.73 -6.94 -6.44
N ALA A 55 7.94 -7.43 -6.18
CA ALA A 55 8.37 -8.72 -6.70
C ALA A 55 7.54 -9.87 -6.11
N ASN A 56 6.99 -9.68 -4.91
CA ASN A 56 6.00 -10.57 -4.33
C ASN A 56 5.03 -9.83 -3.38
N ILE A 57 3.88 -10.47 -3.09
CA ILE A 57 2.85 -9.94 -2.18
C ILE A 57 3.33 -9.90 -0.71
N LEU A 58 4.37 -10.66 -0.37
CA LEU A 58 4.86 -10.79 1.01
C LEU A 58 5.76 -9.63 1.41
N GLU A 59 6.51 -9.05 0.49
CA GLU A 59 7.37 -7.88 0.67
C GLU A 59 6.59 -6.62 1.03
N THR A 60 5.29 -6.60 0.72
CA THR A 60 4.40 -5.51 1.12
C THR A 60 4.32 -5.39 2.64
N ASP A 61 4.40 -6.49 3.39
CA ASP A 61 4.37 -6.43 4.86
C ASP A 61 5.64 -5.73 5.40
N ASP A 62 6.81 -6.00 4.84
CA ASP A 62 8.08 -5.39 5.27
C ASP A 62 8.11 -3.88 4.98
N VAL A 63 7.59 -3.46 3.83
CA VAL A 63 7.44 -2.04 3.48
C VAL A 63 6.48 -1.34 4.44
N VAL A 64 5.34 -1.98 4.77
CA VAL A 64 4.38 -1.43 5.73
C VAL A 64 5.01 -1.32 7.13
N PHE A 65 5.74 -2.33 7.59
CA PHE A 65 6.39 -2.29 8.91
C PHE A 65 7.49 -1.25 8.99
N SER A 66 8.35 -1.13 7.98
CA SER A 66 9.40 -0.09 7.96
C SER A 66 8.81 1.34 7.99
N THR A 67 7.70 1.55 7.27
CA THR A 67 6.98 2.83 7.26
C THR A 67 6.38 3.14 8.63
N LEU A 68 5.77 2.14 9.28
CA LEU A 68 5.20 2.27 10.62
C LEU A 68 6.27 2.50 11.70
N ASP A 69 7.41 1.81 11.60
CA ASP A 69 8.53 2.00 12.53
C ASP A 69 9.05 3.44 12.48
N THR A 70 9.17 4.00 11.27
CA THR A 70 9.57 5.40 11.05
C THR A 70 8.51 6.37 11.58
N LEU A 71 7.23 6.07 11.37
CA LEU A 71 6.12 6.88 11.87
C LEU A 71 6.07 6.90 13.41
N PHE A 72 6.25 5.76 14.08
CA PHE A 72 6.28 5.69 15.54
C PHE A 72 7.51 6.38 16.11
N ALA A 73 8.68 6.22 15.47
CA ALA A 73 9.89 6.92 15.88
C ALA A 73 9.74 8.45 15.76
N THR A 74 9.15 8.93 14.67
CA THR A 74 8.98 10.38 14.40
C THR A 74 7.87 10.99 15.26
N SER A 75 6.78 10.26 15.50
CA SER A 75 5.65 10.75 16.30
C SER A 75 5.86 10.61 17.81
N GLY A 76 6.75 9.72 18.25
CA GLY A 76 6.96 9.39 19.67
C GLY A 76 5.79 8.66 20.33
N ILE A 77 4.83 8.17 19.54
CA ILE A 77 3.63 7.49 20.04
C ILE A 77 3.89 6.00 20.12
N SER A 78 3.58 5.39 21.27
CA SER A 78 3.68 3.94 21.42
C SER A 78 2.56 3.25 20.65
N PRO A 79 2.83 2.15 19.92
CA PRO A 79 1.78 1.36 19.27
C PRO A 79 0.67 0.87 20.22
N SER A 80 1.00 0.73 21.52
CA SER A 80 0.03 0.36 22.57
C SER A 80 -1.04 1.43 22.84
N GLN A 81 -0.81 2.68 22.43
CA GLN A 81 -1.73 3.80 22.62
C GLN A 81 -2.73 3.95 21.47
N ILE A 82 -2.61 3.13 20.42
CA ILE A 82 -3.49 3.20 19.25
C ILE A 82 -4.82 2.53 19.57
N ASP A 83 -5.91 3.26 19.37
CA ASP A 83 -7.26 2.79 19.64
C ASP A 83 -7.96 2.29 18.38
N ILE A 84 -7.64 2.87 17.22
CA ILE A 84 -8.28 2.57 15.94
C ILE A 84 -7.20 2.41 14.86
N LEU A 85 -7.26 1.30 14.14
CA LEU A 85 -6.41 0.96 13.00
C LEU A 85 -7.28 0.82 11.76
N VAL A 86 -7.12 1.70 10.78
CA VAL A 86 -7.81 1.60 9.49
C VAL A 86 -6.77 1.26 8.43
N THR A 87 -6.93 0.13 7.74
CA THR A 87 -6.04 -0.30 6.66
C THR A 87 -6.84 -0.40 5.37
N THR A 88 -6.42 0.31 4.33
CA THR A 88 -7.00 0.21 3.00
C THR A 88 -5.99 -0.44 2.06
N VAL A 89 -6.42 -1.46 1.32
CA VAL A 89 -5.59 -2.15 0.33
C VAL A 89 -6.34 -2.21 -1.00
N SER A 90 -5.69 -1.81 -2.09
CA SER A 90 -6.28 -1.69 -3.44
C SER A 90 -6.37 -3.03 -4.17
N LEU A 91 -5.27 -3.78 -4.26
CA LEU A 91 -5.19 -4.97 -5.14
C LEU A 91 -5.42 -6.31 -4.46
N PHE A 92 -5.15 -6.43 -3.16
CA PHE A 92 -5.12 -7.74 -2.50
C PHE A 92 -5.66 -7.70 -1.07
N ALA A 93 -6.46 -8.71 -0.71
CA ALA A 93 -6.97 -8.91 0.63
C ALA A 93 -6.42 -10.24 1.19
N PRO A 94 -5.17 -10.25 1.71
CA PRO A 94 -4.58 -11.46 2.26
C PRO A 94 -5.36 -11.95 3.48
N SER A 95 -5.34 -13.26 3.73
CA SER A 95 -5.76 -13.86 4.99
C SER A 95 -4.53 -14.50 5.66
N PRO A 96 -4.11 -14.05 6.85
CA PRO A 96 -4.70 -13.01 7.69
C PRO A 96 -4.59 -11.61 7.08
N SER A 97 -5.46 -10.66 7.49
CA SER A 97 -5.43 -9.29 6.94
C SER A 97 -4.20 -8.50 7.37
N ILE A 98 -3.83 -7.49 6.59
CA ILE A 98 -2.72 -6.57 6.93
C ILE A 98 -2.97 -5.92 8.30
N SER A 99 -4.21 -5.53 8.63
CA SER A 99 -4.54 -5.00 9.95
C SER A 99 -4.24 -5.99 11.09
N SER A 100 -4.56 -7.27 10.90
CA SER A 100 -4.27 -8.30 11.90
C SER A 100 -2.76 -8.55 12.06
N ARG A 101 -2.01 -8.53 10.95
CA ARG A 101 -0.55 -8.67 10.99
C ARG A 101 0.12 -7.52 11.72
N ILE A 102 -0.32 -6.28 11.46
CA ILE A 102 0.15 -5.08 12.15
C ILE A 102 -0.18 -5.15 13.64
N ALA A 103 -1.43 -5.43 14.00
CA ALA A 103 -1.85 -5.50 15.40
C ALA A 103 -1.04 -6.54 16.18
N ASN A 104 -0.81 -7.71 15.57
CA ASN A 104 -0.02 -8.79 16.17
C ASN A 104 1.47 -8.43 16.30
N ARG A 105 2.07 -7.85 15.25
CA ARG A 105 3.51 -7.50 15.26
C ARG A 105 3.84 -6.44 16.31
N TYR A 106 3.02 -5.39 16.41
CA TYR A 106 3.24 -4.29 17.35
C TYR A 106 2.65 -4.53 18.74
N ARG A 107 2.04 -5.70 18.97
CA ARG A 107 1.34 -6.05 20.22
C ARG A 107 0.41 -4.92 20.67
N MET A 108 -0.42 -4.46 19.75
CA MET A 108 -1.41 -3.41 20.02
C MET A 108 -2.35 -3.85 21.15
N LYS A 109 -2.97 -2.89 21.82
CA LYS A 109 -3.87 -3.12 22.94
C LYS A 109 -4.99 -4.10 22.58
N GLU A 110 -5.28 -5.04 23.48
CA GLU A 110 -6.48 -5.89 23.40
C GLU A 110 -7.74 -5.01 23.36
N GLY A 111 -8.42 -4.98 22.22
CA GLY A 111 -9.57 -4.11 21.96
C GLY A 111 -9.33 -2.98 20.95
N VAL A 112 -8.17 -2.95 20.28
CA VAL A 112 -7.96 -2.07 19.12
C VAL A 112 -9.04 -2.32 18.06
N LYS A 113 -9.69 -1.25 17.59
CA LYS A 113 -10.69 -1.35 16.54
C LYS A 113 -9.99 -1.37 15.18
N SER A 114 -9.84 -2.55 14.59
CA SER A 114 -9.23 -2.71 13.27
C SER A 114 -10.30 -2.73 12.16
N PHE A 115 -10.17 -1.87 11.17
CA PHE A 115 -11.00 -1.82 9.97
C PHE A 115 -10.13 -2.08 8.74
N SER A 116 -10.32 -3.24 8.10
CA SER A 116 -9.72 -3.53 6.78
C SER A 116 -10.71 -3.15 5.69
N LEU A 117 -10.43 -2.07 4.96
CA LEU A 117 -11.22 -1.62 3.83
C LEU A 117 -10.59 -2.14 2.53
N ALA A 118 -11.33 -2.94 1.77
CA ALA A 118 -10.94 -3.41 0.46
C ALA A 118 -11.94 -2.90 -0.59
N GLY A 119 -11.49 -2.70 -1.82
CA GLY A 119 -12.38 -2.38 -2.96
C GLY A 119 -12.78 -0.90 -3.11
N MET A 120 -12.17 0.03 -2.39
CA MET A 120 -12.43 1.47 -2.56
C MET A 120 -11.69 2.12 -3.75
N GLY A 121 -10.80 1.38 -4.42
CA GLY A 121 -10.05 1.84 -5.61
C GLY A 121 -9.24 3.13 -5.40
N CYS A 122 -8.78 3.74 -6.50
CA CYS A 122 -7.97 4.97 -6.52
C CYS A 122 -8.71 6.23 -6.02
N ARG A 123 -9.89 6.12 -5.40
CA ARG A 123 -10.68 7.29 -4.96
C ARG A 123 -10.21 7.91 -3.65
N VAL A 124 -9.30 7.26 -2.93
CA VAL A 124 -8.79 7.75 -1.63
C VAL A 124 -7.59 8.69 -1.79
N VAL A 125 -6.97 8.75 -2.98
CA VAL A 125 -5.86 9.67 -3.29
C VAL A 125 -6.41 10.91 -3.97
N GLN A 126 -6.77 11.94 -3.19
CA GLN A 126 -6.80 13.32 -3.69
C GLN A 126 -5.61 14.05 -3.07
N GLY A 127 -4.45 13.97 -3.72
CA GLY A 127 -3.27 14.72 -3.26
C GLY A 127 -1.89 14.28 -3.73
N GLY A 128 -1.77 13.34 -4.67
CA GLY A 128 -0.50 13.00 -5.30
C GLY A 128 -0.76 12.69 -6.77
N ASN A 129 0.01 13.29 -7.66
CA ASN A 129 0.20 12.70 -8.97
C ASN A 129 0.93 11.36 -8.77
N ASP A 130 0.76 10.46 -9.72
CA ASP A 130 1.56 9.24 -9.92
C ASP A 130 0.94 7.93 -9.39
N GLU A 131 0.83 6.98 -10.33
CA GLU A 131 0.29 5.62 -10.22
C GLU A 131 1.27 4.67 -9.54
N ASP A 132 2.02 5.17 -8.56
CA ASP A 132 3.17 4.50 -7.97
C ASP A 132 2.75 3.63 -6.78
N LEU A 133 3.53 2.57 -6.54
CA LEU A 133 3.41 1.73 -5.34
C LEU A 133 3.78 2.57 -4.10
N VAL A 134 2.80 3.25 -3.53
CA VAL A 134 3.00 4.13 -2.37
C VAL A 134 2.28 3.57 -1.15
N VAL A 135 3.06 3.28 -0.12
CA VAL A 135 2.52 3.02 1.22
C VAL A 135 2.45 4.35 1.97
N ASN A 136 1.23 4.82 2.20
CA ASN A 136 0.94 6.05 2.93
C ASN A 136 0.40 5.72 4.32
N CYS A 137 1.13 6.06 5.37
CA CYS A 137 0.69 5.92 6.75
C CYS A 137 0.49 7.30 7.36
N VAL A 138 -0.72 7.57 7.88
CA VAL A 138 -1.06 8.83 8.52
C VAL A 138 -1.61 8.56 9.92
N LEU A 139 -0.99 9.17 10.92
CA LEU A 139 -1.39 9.13 12.31
C LEU A 139 -2.16 10.40 12.66
N PHE A 140 -3.46 10.22 12.92
CA PHE A 140 -4.36 11.27 13.37
C PHE A 140 -4.60 11.17 14.87
N ARG A 141 -4.41 12.29 15.58
CA ARG A 141 -4.94 12.47 16.92
C ARG A 141 -6.31 13.15 16.80
N TYR A 142 -7.38 12.42 17.06
CA TYR A 142 -8.74 12.96 17.00
C TYR A 142 -9.17 13.41 18.41
N CYS A 143 -9.43 14.70 18.59
CA CYS A 143 -9.89 15.27 19.87
C CYS A 143 -11.42 15.18 20.02
N ILE A 144 -11.95 13.97 20.14
CA ILE A 144 -13.24 13.73 20.82
C ILE A 144 -12.98 12.56 21.78
N GLY A 145 -12.45 12.90 22.97
CA GLY A 145 -11.75 11.93 23.83
C GLY A 145 -10.36 11.59 23.28
N SER A 146 -9.41 11.25 24.13
CA SER A 146 -7.98 11.08 23.79
C SER A 146 -7.65 9.86 22.90
N LEU A 147 -8.36 9.68 21.78
CA LEU A 147 -8.19 8.52 20.88
C LEU A 147 -7.09 8.76 19.85
N TYR A 148 -6.25 7.75 19.65
CA TYR A 148 -5.27 7.71 18.55
C TYR A 148 -5.79 6.83 17.42
N VAL A 149 -5.83 7.41 16.21
CA VAL A 149 -6.30 6.74 15.00
C VAL A 149 -5.16 6.70 14.00
N ILE A 150 -4.82 5.50 13.55
CA ILE A 150 -3.86 5.32 12.45
C ILE A 150 -4.61 4.90 11.19
N TYR A 151 -4.36 5.63 10.11
CA TYR A 151 -4.86 5.33 8.77
C TYR A 151 -3.69 4.87 7.91
N ILE A 152 -3.80 3.68 7.35
CA ILE A 152 -2.79 3.08 6.49
C ILE A 152 -3.45 2.85 5.15
N TYR A 153 -2.85 3.44 4.13
CA TYR A 153 -3.26 3.29 2.75
C TYR A 153 -2.13 2.61 1.99
N VAL A 154 -2.43 1.41 1.49
CA VAL A 154 -1.51 0.64 0.66
C VAL A 154 -2.07 0.65 -0.76
N VAL A 155 -1.44 1.44 -1.64
CA VAL A 155 -1.61 1.26 -3.08
C VAL A 155 -0.65 0.17 -3.47
N MET A 156 -1.22 -0.99 -3.80
CA MET A 156 -0.57 -1.94 -4.70
C MET A 156 -0.99 -1.65 -6.12
#